data_AF-A0A9E5VQU1-F1
#
_entry.id   AF-A0A9E5VQU1-F1
#
_cell.length_a   1.000
_cell.length_b   1.000
_cell.length_c   1.000
_cell.angle_alpha   90.00
_cell.angle_beta   90.00
_cell.angle_gamma   90.00
#
_symmetry.space_group_name_H-M   'P 1'
#
loop_
_entity.id
_entity.type
_entity.pdbx_description
1 polymer ?
#
loop_
_entity_poly.entity_id
_entity_poly.type
_entity_poly.pdbx_seq_one_letter_code
_entity_poly.pdbx_strand_id
1 'polypeptide(L)'
;MPRTITVKGIGKVSLRPDYVVLSMALESRSMNYEEAMETAAESIELLNKALSGADFEKDAVKTTNFNVRTEYDDELHKDGSFKRVFKGYIVTHNLKAEFDFDSVRLSKTLSAVGSCPAHPQLNVAFTVKETAAVYEEVLRSAAENAGRKAEILCKASGVALKDLLSIDYNWGELNFYSGTRYNVAEDCLAAPMKARSIEIEPDDINISETAAFVWEISEL
;
A
#
# COMPACT_ATOMS: atom_id res chain seq x y z
N MET A 1 30.83 -28.00 25.18
CA MET A 1 29.81 -27.29 24.40
C MET A 1 29.46 -28.17 23.20
N PRO A 2 28.18 -28.31 22.83
CA PRO A 2 27.80 -29.04 21.63
C PRO A 2 28.44 -28.37 20.41
N ARG A 3 28.85 -29.18 19.42
CA ARG A 3 29.27 -28.66 18.11
C ARG A 3 28.02 -28.23 17.37
N THR A 4 28.03 -27.07 16.75
CA THR A 4 26.84 -26.52 16.08
C THR A 4 27.13 -26.07 14.67
N ILE A 5 26.08 -26.02 13.85
CA ILE A 5 26.07 -25.34 12.56
C ILE A 5 25.01 -24.24 12.60
N THR A 6 25.37 -23.05 12.12
CA THR A 6 24.44 -21.94 11.94
C THR A 6 24.19 -21.75 10.46
N VAL A 7 22.92 -21.79 10.03
CA VAL A 7 22.53 -21.62 8.63
C VAL A 7 21.48 -20.54 8.50
N LYS A 8 21.65 -19.66 7.51
CA LYS A 8 20.65 -18.68 7.12
C LYS A 8 19.64 -19.28 6.14
N GLY A 9 18.41 -19.44 6.61
CA GLY A 9 17.23 -19.71 5.79
C GLY A 9 16.79 -18.47 5.04
N ILE A 10 16.37 -18.65 3.79
CA ILE A 10 15.80 -17.59 2.96
C ILE A 10 14.48 -18.10 2.41
N GLY A 11 13.38 -17.51 2.86
CA GLY A 11 12.05 -17.72 2.31
C GLY A 11 11.83 -16.73 1.18
N LYS A 12 11.24 -17.19 0.07
CA LYS A 12 10.88 -16.33 -1.05
C LYS A 12 9.54 -16.77 -1.61
N VAL A 13 8.70 -15.81 -1.90
CA VAL A 13 7.43 -16.00 -2.60
C VAL A 13 7.27 -14.86 -3.61
N SER A 14 6.82 -15.22 -4.79
CA SER A 14 6.47 -14.31 -5.87
C SER A 14 5.02 -14.57 -6.23
N LEU A 15 4.22 -13.51 -6.25
CA LEU A 15 2.77 -13.59 -6.35
C LEU A 15 2.23 -12.47 -7.23
N ARG A 16 1.21 -12.81 -8.02
CA ARG A 16 0.45 -11.82 -8.79
C ARG A 16 -0.46 -11.05 -7.84
N PRO A 17 -0.52 -9.71 -7.93
CA PRO A 17 -1.52 -8.94 -7.19
C PRO A 17 -2.93 -9.38 -7.57
N ASP A 18 -3.77 -9.60 -6.56
CA ASP A 18 -5.18 -9.97 -6.71
C ASP A 18 -6.13 -8.94 -6.09
N TYR A 19 -5.58 -7.83 -5.59
CA TYR A 19 -6.33 -6.83 -4.85
C TYR A 19 -5.84 -5.42 -5.18
N VAL A 20 -6.78 -4.47 -5.16
CA VAL A 20 -6.53 -3.06 -5.48
C VAL A 20 -6.82 -2.21 -4.25
N VAL A 21 -5.93 -1.25 -4.01
CA VAL A 21 -6.13 -0.16 -3.06
C VAL A 21 -6.19 1.14 -3.85
N LEU A 22 -7.38 1.73 -3.91
CA LEU A 22 -7.62 3.04 -4.49
C LEU A 22 -7.62 4.08 -3.37
N SER A 23 -6.58 4.92 -3.35
CA SER A 23 -6.48 6.07 -2.47
C SER A 23 -7.02 7.31 -3.18
N MET A 24 -7.85 8.09 -2.50
CA MET A 24 -8.43 9.32 -3.02
C MET A 24 -8.23 10.45 -2.02
N ALA A 25 -7.99 11.67 -2.50
CA ALA A 25 -7.93 12.86 -1.67
C ALA A 25 -8.88 13.93 -2.22
N LEU A 26 -9.69 14.50 -1.34
CA LEU A 26 -10.55 15.65 -1.59
C LEU A 26 -10.06 16.81 -0.73
N GLU A 27 -10.03 18.00 -1.30
CA GLU A 27 -9.67 19.23 -0.60
C GLU A 27 -10.70 20.32 -0.90
N SER A 28 -11.16 21.00 0.14
CA SER A 28 -11.97 22.22 0.01
C SER A 28 -11.28 23.38 0.71
N ARG A 29 -11.53 24.60 0.20
CA ARG A 29 -10.93 25.83 0.73
C ARG A 29 -11.98 26.94 0.82
N SER A 30 -12.06 27.62 1.96
CA SER A 30 -12.83 28.86 2.10
C SER A 30 -12.25 29.76 3.19
N MET A 31 -12.47 31.08 3.07
CA MET A 31 -12.23 32.03 4.16
C MET A 31 -13.13 31.79 5.37
N ASN A 32 -14.28 31.15 5.17
CA ASN A 32 -15.22 30.75 6.22
C ASN A 32 -15.07 29.25 6.53
N TYR A 33 -14.92 28.93 7.82
CA TYR A 33 -14.79 27.55 8.29
C TYR A 33 -16.03 26.69 7.96
N GLU A 34 -17.23 27.21 8.18
CA GLU A 34 -18.48 26.47 7.96
C GLU A 34 -18.67 26.13 6.48
N GLU A 35 -18.40 27.09 5.60
CA GLU A 35 -18.46 26.89 4.15
C GLU A 35 -17.43 25.88 3.64
N ALA A 36 -16.20 25.90 4.19
CA ALA A 36 -15.19 24.91 3.86
C ALA A 36 -15.64 23.48 4.26
N MET A 37 -16.25 23.35 5.44
CA MET A 37 -16.80 22.08 5.94
C MET A 37 -18.00 21.59 5.12
N GLU A 38 -18.91 22.48 4.74
CA GLU A 38 -20.08 22.16 3.91
C GLU A 38 -19.63 21.67 2.53
N THR A 39 -18.70 22.40 1.88
CA THR A 39 -18.12 22.00 0.59
C THR A 39 -17.42 20.64 0.66
N ALA A 40 -16.73 20.35 1.77
CA ALA A 40 -16.09 19.05 1.97
C ALA A 40 -17.13 17.92 2.10
N ALA A 41 -18.23 18.15 2.81
CA ALA A 41 -19.32 17.19 2.95
C ALA A 41 -19.98 16.90 1.59
N GLU A 42 -20.31 17.94 0.82
CA GLU A 42 -20.88 17.80 -0.54
C GLU A 42 -19.94 17.02 -1.47
N SER A 43 -18.63 17.29 -1.41
CA SER A 43 -17.63 16.61 -2.23
C SER A 43 -17.60 15.10 -1.98
N ILE A 44 -17.77 14.68 -0.72
CA ILE A 44 -17.84 13.27 -0.34
C ILE A 44 -19.13 12.62 -0.84
N GLU A 45 -20.25 13.33 -0.77
CA GLU A 45 -21.53 12.83 -1.31
C GLU A 45 -21.46 12.61 -2.81
N LEU A 46 -20.86 13.55 -3.55
CA LEU A 46 -20.61 13.43 -4.99
C LEU A 46 -19.73 12.23 -5.31
N LEU A 47 -18.65 12.03 -4.55
CA LEU A 47 -17.75 10.89 -4.73
C LEU A 47 -18.43 9.55 -4.43
N ASN A 48 -19.16 9.45 -3.33
CA ASN A 48 -19.90 8.23 -2.97
C ASN A 48 -20.96 7.89 -4.02
N LYS A 49 -21.64 8.91 -4.57
CA LYS A 49 -22.60 8.73 -5.66
C LYS A 49 -21.92 8.23 -6.95
N ALA A 50 -20.76 8.78 -7.30
CA ALA A 50 -19.98 8.33 -8.45
C ALA A 50 -19.55 6.86 -8.29
N LEU A 51 -19.00 6.50 -7.14
CA LEU A 51 -18.55 5.14 -6.83
C LEU A 51 -19.71 4.14 -6.72
N SER A 52 -20.88 4.55 -6.24
CA SER A 52 -22.08 3.71 -6.27
C SER A 52 -22.46 3.30 -7.71
N GLY A 53 -22.25 4.19 -8.69
CA GLY A 53 -22.41 3.86 -10.12
C GLY A 53 -21.37 2.88 -10.66
N ALA A 54 -20.27 2.68 -9.94
CA ALA A 54 -19.23 1.68 -10.18
C ALA A 54 -19.39 0.40 -9.33
N ASP A 55 -20.60 0.15 -8.79
CA ASP A 55 -20.97 -1.01 -7.98
C ASP A 55 -20.27 -1.10 -6.62
N PHE A 56 -19.87 0.03 -6.04
CA PHE A 56 -19.44 0.08 -4.65
C PHE A 56 -20.63 0.20 -3.69
N GLU A 57 -20.54 -0.51 -2.56
CA GLU A 57 -21.46 -0.33 -1.45
C GLU A 57 -21.23 1.01 -0.76
N LYS A 58 -22.27 1.52 -0.08
CA LYS A 58 -22.25 2.85 0.53
C LYS A 58 -21.12 3.02 1.57
N ASP A 59 -20.71 1.94 2.22
CA ASP A 59 -19.67 1.93 3.24
C ASP A 59 -18.33 1.36 2.73
N ALA A 60 -18.20 1.05 1.44
CA ALA A 60 -16.96 0.52 0.87
C ALA A 60 -15.81 1.55 0.89
N VAL A 61 -16.14 2.85 0.88
CA VAL A 61 -15.17 3.94 0.99
C VAL A 61 -14.92 4.25 2.45
N LYS A 62 -13.67 4.13 2.91
CA LYS A 62 -13.26 4.42 4.27
C LYS A 62 -12.44 5.71 4.32
N THR A 63 -12.69 6.55 5.32
CA THR A 63 -11.83 7.71 5.61
C THR A 63 -10.58 7.24 6.34
N THR A 64 -9.41 7.52 5.76
CA THR A 64 -8.11 7.18 6.35
C THR A 64 -7.51 8.35 7.11
N ASN A 65 -7.81 9.58 6.70
CA ASN A 65 -7.43 10.79 7.42
C ASN A 65 -8.41 11.92 7.14
N PHE A 66 -8.72 12.69 8.17
CA PHE A 66 -9.50 13.91 8.08
C PHE A 66 -8.74 15.01 8.81
N ASN A 67 -8.53 16.14 8.14
CA ASN A 67 -7.77 17.24 8.70
C ASN A 67 -8.36 18.59 8.31
N VAL A 68 -8.46 19.50 9.26
CA VAL A 68 -8.80 20.90 9.01
C VAL A 68 -7.66 21.78 9.48
N ARG A 69 -7.14 22.62 8.59
CA ARG A 69 -6.02 23.51 8.88
C ARG A 69 -6.28 24.91 8.38
N THR A 70 -5.69 25.89 9.03
CA THR A 70 -5.63 27.27 8.54
C THR A 70 -4.51 27.44 7.53
N GLU A 71 -4.80 28.06 6.40
CA GLU A 71 -3.82 28.47 5.40
C GLU A 71 -3.38 29.91 5.65
N TYR A 72 -2.08 30.17 5.48
CA TYR A 72 -1.48 31.49 5.55
C TYR A 72 -0.48 31.66 4.43
N ASP A 73 -0.31 32.89 3.97
CA ASP A 73 0.68 33.27 2.98
C ASP A 73 1.59 34.38 3.54
N ASP A 74 2.83 34.44 3.07
CA ASP A 74 3.79 35.47 3.47
C ASP A 74 3.82 36.58 2.42
N GLU A 75 3.15 37.68 2.70
CA GLU A 75 3.05 38.81 1.77
C GLU A 75 4.18 39.82 2.04
N LEU A 76 4.87 40.24 0.97
CA LEU A 76 5.89 41.29 1.03
C LEU A 76 5.21 42.66 1.12
N HIS A 77 5.42 43.35 2.24
CA HIS A 77 4.95 44.70 2.45
C HIS A 77 5.86 45.74 1.79
N LYS A 78 5.32 46.95 1.58
CA LYS A 78 6.01 48.07 0.94
C LYS A 78 7.27 48.53 1.68
N ASP A 79 7.40 48.19 2.96
CA ASP A 79 8.57 48.47 3.81
C ASP A 79 9.66 47.38 3.72
N GLY A 80 9.46 46.35 2.88
CA GLY A 80 10.38 45.24 2.71
C GLY A 80 10.23 44.12 3.76
N SER A 81 9.26 44.22 4.68
CA SER A 81 8.97 43.16 5.65
C SER A 81 8.01 42.10 5.08
N PHE A 82 8.15 40.86 5.53
CA PHE A 82 7.17 39.80 5.25
C PHE A 82 6.15 39.75 6.37
N LYS A 83 4.86 39.72 6.01
CA LYS A 83 3.77 39.55 6.97
C LYS A 83 2.98 38.30 6.63
N ARG A 84 2.74 37.49 7.64
CA ARG A 84 1.88 36.32 7.53
C ARG A 84 0.40 36.73 7.49
N VAL A 85 -0.27 36.47 6.39
CA VAL A 85 -1.67 36.83 6.12
C VAL A 85 -2.52 35.58 6.08
N PHE A 86 -3.64 35.59 6.79
CA PHE A 86 -4.59 34.47 6.80
C PHE A 86 -5.28 34.34 5.44
N LYS A 87 -5.29 33.13 4.88
CA LYS A 87 -5.87 32.81 3.56
C LYS A 87 -7.07 31.86 3.61
N GLY A 88 -7.52 31.50 4.81
CA GLY A 88 -8.71 30.70 5.01
C GLY A 88 -8.43 29.34 5.65
N TYR A 89 -9.40 28.46 5.53
CA TYR A 89 -9.40 27.10 6.04
C TYR A 89 -9.31 26.13 4.88
N ILE A 90 -8.49 25.10 5.05
CA ILE A 90 -8.38 23.95 4.17
C ILE A 90 -8.91 22.74 4.92
N VAL A 91 -9.87 22.06 4.33
CA VAL A 91 -10.37 20.76 4.80
C VAL A 91 -9.88 19.69 3.83
N THR A 92 -9.20 18.67 4.35
CA THR A 92 -8.67 17.54 3.57
C THR A 92 -9.30 16.24 4.04
N HIS A 93 -9.83 15.47 3.10
CA HIS A 93 -10.31 14.10 3.29
C HIS A 93 -9.46 13.14 2.47
N ASN A 94 -8.72 12.27 3.17
CA ASN A 94 -8.10 11.12 2.55
C ASN A 94 -9.00 9.91 2.73
N LEU A 95 -9.28 9.25 1.62
CA LEU A 95 -10.24 8.18 1.49
C LEU A 95 -9.55 6.97 0.85
N LYS A 96 -10.08 5.79 1.14
CA LYS A 96 -9.58 4.52 0.60
C LYS A 96 -10.75 3.62 0.23
N ALA A 97 -10.69 3.05 -0.97
CA ALA A 97 -11.57 1.98 -1.41
C ALA A 97 -10.71 0.77 -1.80
N GLU A 98 -11.16 -0.42 -1.43
CA GLU A 98 -10.41 -1.66 -1.63
C GLU A 98 -11.30 -2.71 -2.28
N PHE A 99 -10.77 -3.44 -3.27
CA PHE A 99 -11.56 -4.41 -4.04
C PHE A 99 -10.68 -5.41 -4.79
N ASP A 100 -11.26 -6.57 -5.13
CA ASP A 100 -10.60 -7.60 -5.91
C ASP A 100 -10.16 -7.06 -7.27
N PHE A 101 -8.92 -7.37 -7.67
CA PHE A 101 -8.34 -6.89 -8.92
C PHE A 101 -9.02 -7.54 -10.12
N ASP A 102 -9.67 -6.70 -10.91
CA ASP A 102 -10.22 -7.01 -12.21
C ASP A 102 -10.07 -5.76 -13.10
N SER A 103 -9.53 -5.93 -14.31
CA SER A 103 -9.19 -4.80 -15.19
C SER A 103 -10.42 -4.00 -15.64
N VAL A 104 -11.56 -4.67 -15.80
CA VAL A 104 -12.84 -4.06 -16.18
C VAL A 104 -13.40 -3.26 -15.01
N ARG A 105 -13.43 -3.84 -13.80
CA ARG A 105 -13.85 -3.16 -12.58
C ARG A 105 -12.96 -1.97 -12.27
N LEU A 106 -11.64 -2.10 -12.39
CA LEU A 106 -10.70 -1.00 -12.21
C LEU A 106 -10.98 0.14 -13.20
N SER A 107 -11.13 -0.17 -14.49
CA SER A 107 -11.43 0.83 -15.53
C SER A 107 -12.75 1.55 -15.26
N LYS A 108 -13.80 0.82 -14.85
CA LYS A 108 -15.11 1.39 -14.48
C LYS A 108 -14.97 2.33 -13.29
N THR A 109 -14.23 1.91 -12.27
CA THR A 109 -13.97 2.68 -11.05
C THR A 109 -13.22 3.97 -11.37
N LEU A 110 -12.13 3.90 -12.13
CA LEU A 110 -11.34 5.07 -12.54
C LEU A 110 -12.16 6.05 -13.36
N SER A 111 -13.01 5.55 -14.27
CA SER A 111 -13.90 6.39 -15.08
C SER A 111 -14.94 7.12 -14.22
N ALA A 112 -15.51 6.44 -13.23
CA ALA A 112 -16.46 7.03 -12.30
C ALA A 112 -15.82 8.13 -11.43
N VAL A 113 -14.64 7.86 -10.87
CA VAL A 113 -13.88 8.82 -10.05
C VAL A 113 -13.40 10.01 -10.89
N GLY A 114 -12.86 9.77 -12.08
CA GLY A 114 -12.40 10.82 -12.98
C GLY A 114 -13.52 11.69 -13.56
N SER A 115 -14.76 11.20 -13.58
CA SER A 115 -15.95 11.98 -13.97
C SER A 115 -16.64 12.64 -12.77
N CYS A 116 -16.12 12.46 -11.56
CA CYS A 116 -16.70 13.05 -10.35
C CYS A 116 -16.50 14.58 -10.38
N PRO A 117 -17.57 15.38 -10.19
CA PRO A 117 -17.44 16.85 -10.16
C PRO A 117 -16.59 17.38 -9.00
N ALA A 118 -16.37 16.57 -7.97
CA ALA A 118 -15.50 16.92 -6.85
C ALA A 118 -14.00 16.78 -7.19
N HIS A 119 -13.65 16.28 -8.38
CA HIS A 119 -12.28 16.14 -8.89
C HIS A 119 -11.28 15.58 -7.87
N PRO A 120 -11.55 14.41 -7.26
CA PRO A 120 -10.63 13.81 -6.30
C PRO A 120 -9.28 13.50 -6.95
N GLN A 121 -8.20 13.83 -6.24
CA GLN A 121 -6.89 13.28 -6.56
C GLN A 121 -6.92 11.77 -6.28
N LEU A 122 -6.31 10.96 -7.15
CA LEU A 122 -6.37 9.51 -7.04
C LEU A 122 -4.99 8.85 -7.24
N ASN A 123 -4.79 7.75 -6.52
CA ASN A 123 -3.62 6.88 -6.63
C ASN A 123 -4.08 5.42 -6.53
N VAL A 124 -3.61 4.56 -7.44
CA VAL A 124 -3.90 3.13 -7.39
C VAL A 124 -2.64 2.37 -6.99
N ALA A 125 -2.78 1.47 -6.02
CA ALA A 125 -1.78 0.50 -5.65
C ALA A 125 -2.35 -0.92 -5.78
N PHE A 126 -1.49 -1.87 -6.10
CA PHE A 126 -1.84 -3.28 -6.24
C PHE A 126 -1.20 -4.07 -5.10
N THR A 127 -1.96 -4.96 -4.49
CA THR A 127 -1.58 -5.75 -3.32
C THR A 127 -2.20 -7.15 -3.42
N VAL A 128 -2.02 -7.94 -2.37
CA VAL A 128 -2.80 -9.16 -2.14
C VAL A 128 -3.76 -9.03 -0.99
N LYS A 129 -4.90 -9.70 -1.13
CA LYS A 129 -5.97 -9.70 -0.13
C LYS A 129 -5.55 -10.40 1.15
N GLU A 130 -4.97 -11.60 1.02
CA GLU A 130 -4.62 -12.47 2.15
C GLU A 130 -3.12 -12.41 2.48
N THR A 131 -2.67 -11.28 3.02
CA THR A 131 -1.26 -11.05 3.38
C THR A 131 -0.74 -12.03 4.44
N ALA A 132 -1.61 -12.46 5.37
CA ALA A 132 -1.24 -13.39 6.43
C ALA A 132 -0.86 -14.79 5.89
N ALA A 133 -1.63 -15.32 4.93
CA ALA A 133 -1.33 -16.61 4.32
C ALA A 133 0.00 -16.58 3.55
N VAL A 134 0.26 -15.47 2.85
CA VAL A 134 1.53 -15.26 2.15
C VAL A 134 2.71 -15.20 3.13
N TYR A 135 2.53 -14.56 4.27
CA TYR A 135 3.54 -14.50 5.31
C TYR A 135 3.88 -15.89 5.87
N GLU A 136 2.87 -16.69 6.20
CA GLU A 136 3.06 -18.07 6.68
C GLU A 136 3.85 -18.93 5.67
N GLU A 137 3.55 -18.78 4.38
CA GLU A 137 4.23 -19.52 3.31
C GLU A 137 5.70 -19.10 3.19
N VAL A 138 5.98 -17.80 3.27
CA VAL A 138 7.36 -17.28 3.26
C VAL A 138 8.18 -17.84 4.43
N LEU A 139 7.60 -17.88 5.64
CA LEU A 139 8.28 -18.42 6.82
C LEU A 139 8.53 -19.93 6.71
N ARG A 140 7.54 -20.69 6.23
CA ARG A 140 7.69 -22.13 5.97
C ARG A 140 8.82 -22.39 4.98
N SER A 141 8.82 -21.66 3.88
CA SER A 141 9.86 -21.73 2.84
C SER A 141 11.26 -21.41 3.40
N ALA A 142 11.37 -20.43 4.31
CA ALA A 142 12.64 -20.08 4.96
C ALA A 142 13.19 -21.24 5.82
N ALA A 143 12.33 -21.88 6.61
CA ALA A 143 12.71 -23.00 7.47
C ALA A 143 13.13 -24.23 6.64
N GLU A 144 12.35 -24.58 5.62
CA GLU A 144 12.68 -25.68 4.71
C GLU A 144 13.98 -25.42 3.93
N ASN A 145 14.22 -24.16 3.52
CA ASN A 145 15.46 -23.76 2.89
C ASN A 145 16.67 -23.94 3.82
N ALA A 146 16.52 -23.54 5.09
CA ALA A 146 17.58 -23.65 6.09
C ALA A 146 17.92 -25.12 6.38
N GLY A 147 16.89 -25.97 6.58
CA GLY A 147 17.06 -27.40 6.83
C GLY A 147 17.80 -28.10 5.69
N ARG A 148 17.37 -27.90 4.44
CA ARG A 148 18.05 -28.47 3.26
C ARG A 148 19.52 -28.04 3.16
N LYS A 149 19.82 -26.77 3.44
CA LYS A 149 21.20 -26.27 3.45
C LYS A 149 22.03 -26.91 4.56
N ALA A 150 21.48 -27.05 5.77
CA ALA A 150 22.16 -27.69 6.89
C ALA A 150 22.51 -29.16 6.58
N GLU A 151 21.57 -29.91 6.00
CA GLU A 151 21.78 -31.31 5.56
C GLU A 151 22.91 -31.42 4.53
N ILE A 152 22.91 -30.56 3.50
CA ILE A 152 23.94 -30.54 2.46
C ILE A 152 25.32 -30.26 3.07
N LEU A 153 25.42 -29.24 3.94
CA LEU A 153 26.68 -28.85 4.57
C LEU A 153 27.23 -29.93 5.51
N CYS A 154 26.36 -30.57 6.29
CA CYS A 154 26.74 -31.67 7.18
C CYS A 154 27.24 -32.88 6.40
N LYS A 155 26.51 -33.30 5.36
CA LYS A 155 26.90 -34.41 4.48
C LYS A 155 28.24 -34.16 3.79
N ALA A 156 28.46 -32.94 3.28
CA ALA A 156 29.71 -32.56 2.63
C ALA A 156 30.91 -32.50 3.61
N SER A 157 30.63 -32.29 4.90
CA SER A 157 31.63 -32.16 5.96
C SER A 157 31.84 -33.46 6.76
N GLY A 158 31.13 -34.54 6.43
CA GLY A 158 31.25 -35.84 7.12
C GLY A 158 30.75 -35.83 8.56
N VAL A 159 29.72 -35.03 8.85
CA VAL A 159 29.08 -34.93 10.18
C VAL A 159 27.57 -35.20 10.05
N ALA A 160 26.94 -35.63 11.14
CA ALA A 160 25.50 -35.83 11.21
C ALA A 160 24.80 -34.56 11.74
N LEU A 161 23.68 -34.18 11.12
CA LEU A 161 22.77 -33.14 11.62
C LEU A 161 21.89 -33.70 12.74
N LYS A 162 21.75 -32.97 13.85
CA LYS A 162 20.98 -33.35 15.04
C LYS A 162 19.86 -32.33 15.32
N ASP A 163 19.53 -32.13 16.58
CA ASP A 163 18.40 -31.33 17.01
C ASP A 163 18.58 -29.84 16.67
N LEU A 164 17.47 -29.20 16.33
CA LEU A 164 17.41 -27.75 16.19
C LEU A 164 17.46 -27.11 17.58
N LEU A 165 18.49 -26.31 17.84
CA LEU A 165 18.75 -25.70 19.14
C LEU A 165 18.14 -24.31 19.28
N SER A 166 18.15 -23.52 18.21
CA SER A 166 17.66 -22.14 18.22
C SER A 166 17.25 -21.67 16.84
N ILE A 167 16.24 -20.78 16.81
CA ILE A 167 15.87 -19.98 15.65
C ILE A 167 15.98 -18.52 16.06
N ASP A 168 16.91 -17.80 15.44
CA ASP A 168 17.01 -16.35 15.50
C ASP A 168 16.22 -15.77 14.32
N TYR A 169 15.05 -15.24 14.63
CA TYR A 169 14.20 -14.57 13.67
C TYR A 169 14.01 -13.11 14.09
N ASN A 170 14.50 -12.20 13.24
CA ASN A 170 14.27 -10.78 13.38
C ASN A 170 13.31 -10.35 12.27
N TRP A 171 12.14 -9.85 12.65
CA TRP A 171 11.09 -9.47 11.71
C TRP A 171 11.23 -8.00 11.29
N GLY A 172 10.95 -7.71 10.02
CA GLY A 172 10.71 -6.36 9.50
C GLY A 172 9.26 -6.20 9.06
N GLU A 173 8.83 -4.96 8.81
CA GLU A 173 7.57 -4.74 8.11
C GLU A 173 7.71 -5.23 6.66
N LEU A 174 6.88 -6.20 6.28
CA LEU A 174 6.81 -6.69 4.92
C LEU A 174 5.95 -5.77 4.06
N ASN A 175 6.48 -5.42 2.90
CA ASN A 175 5.74 -4.67 1.90
C ASN A 175 5.02 -5.64 0.95
N PHE A 176 3.69 -5.69 1.03
CA PHE A 176 2.84 -6.52 0.17
C PHE A 176 2.35 -5.79 -1.09
N TYR A 177 2.89 -4.61 -1.40
CA TYR A 177 2.51 -3.84 -2.57
C TYR A 177 3.42 -4.09 -3.77
N SER A 178 2.83 -4.14 -4.96
CA SER A 178 3.56 -4.14 -6.22
C SER A 178 4.35 -2.85 -6.38
N GLY A 179 5.50 -2.93 -7.06
CA GLY A 179 6.25 -1.74 -7.46
C GLY A 179 5.54 -0.88 -8.52
N THR A 180 4.47 -1.41 -9.12
CA THR A 180 3.65 -0.72 -10.12
C THR A 180 2.99 0.51 -9.51
N ARG A 181 3.27 1.68 -10.08
CA ARG A 181 2.65 2.96 -9.67
C ARG A 181 1.69 3.43 -10.73
N TYR A 182 0.48 3.77 -10.32
CA TYR A 182 -0.50 4.46 -11.17
C TYR A 182 -0.88 5.79 -10.50
N ASN A 183 -0.31 6.85 -11.05
CA ASN A 183 -0.52 8.22 -10.58
C ASN A 183 -1.19 9.00 -11.70
N VAL A 184 -2.30 9.68 -11.39
CA VAL A 184 -2.93 10.61 -12.32
C VAL A 184 -2.69 12.01 -11.79
N ALA A 185 -2.03 12.84 -12.59
CA ALA A 185 -1.85 14.25 -12.25
C ALA A 185 -3.21 14.95 -12.26
N GLU A 186 -3.38 15.93 -11.37
CA GLU A 186 -4.63 16.67 -11.18
C GLU A 186 -5.13 17.33 -12.48
N ASP A 187 -4.20 17.92 -13.25
CA ASP A 187 -4.48 18.53 -14.56
C ASP A 187 -4.99 17.55 -15.62
N CYS A 188 -4.80 16.25 -15.44
CA CYS A 188 -5.22 15.20 -16.38
C CYS A 188 -6.67 14.73 -16.19
N LEU A 189 -7.33 15.11 -15.09
CA LEU A 189 -8.72 14.71 -14.80
C LEU A 189 -9.76 15.71 -15.34
N ALA A 190 -9.34 16.86 -15.88
CA ALA A 190 -10.24 17.91 -16.38
C ALA A 190 -10.83 17.63 -17.78
N ALA A 191 -10.27 16.67 -18.52
CA ALA A 191 -10.82 16.23 -19.80
C ALA A 191 -11.71 14.99 -19.59
N PRO A 192 -12.88 14.88 -20.26
CA PRO A 192 -13.71 13.69 -20.14
C PRO A 192 -12.89 12.49 -20.64
N MET A 193 -12.38 11.69 -19.70
CA MET A 193 -11.75 10.42 -19.96
C MET A 193 -12.83 9.50 -20.56
N LYS A 194 -13.02 9.56 -21.88
CA LYS A 194 -13.48 8.41 -22.65
C LYS A 194 -12.33 7.40 -22.67
N ALA A 195 -11.95 6.91 -21.50
CA ALA A 195 -10.87 5.95 -21.37
C ALA A 195 -11.34 4.68 -22.07
N ARG A 196 -10.71 4.37 -23.21
CA ARG A 196 -10.59 2.98 -23.64
C ARG A 196 -10.04 2.21 -22.44
N SER A 197 -10.58 1.02 -22.17
CA SER A 197 -10.06 0.13 -21.12
C SER A 197 -8.54 0.07 -21.23
N ILE A 198 -7.85 0.69 -20.28
CA ILE A 198 -6.40 0.58 -20.21
C ILE A 198 -6.16 -0.78 -19.59
N GLU A 199 -5.66 -1.72 -20.38
CA GLU A 199 -5.20 -3.00 -19.87
C GLU A 199 -3.93 -2.74 -19.06
N ILE A 200 -4.08 -2.80 -17.74
CA ILE A 200 -2.97 -2.72 -16.78
C ILE A 200 -2.73 -4.12 -16.27
N GLU A 201 -1.52 -4.62 -16.40
CA GLU A 201 -1.04 -5.84 -15.76
C GLU A 201 0.02 -5.43 -14.73
N PRO A 202 -0.28 -5.45 -13.43
CA PRO A 202 0.67 -5.04 -12.40
C PRO A 202 1.77 -6.08 -12.22
N ASP A 203 2.99 -5.60 -11.93
CA ASP A 203 4.16 -6.44 -11.68
C ASP A 203 3.99 -7.31 -10.42
N ASP A 204 4.64 -8.48 -10.42
CA ASP A 204 4.57 -9.46 -9.32
C ASP A 204 5.13 -8.86 -8.02
N ILE A 205 4.46 -9.18 -6.91
CA ILE A 205 4.95 -8.83 -5.57
C ILE A 205 5.97 -9.89 -5.15
N ASN A 206 7.18 -9.44 -4.85
CA ASN A 206 8.28 -10.30 -4.45
C ASN A 206 8.60 -10.10 -2.97
N ILE A 207 8.36 -11.14 -2.18
CA ILE A 207 8.54 -11.11 -0.72
C ILE A 207 9.66 -12.06 -0.34
N SER A 208 10.53 -11.61 0.56
CA SER A 208 11.59 -12.44 1.10
C SER A 208 11.84 -12.17 2.57
N GLU A 209 11.95 -13.24 3.34
CA GLU A 209 12.32 -13.20 4.75
C GLU A 209 13.54 -14.07 5.01
N THR A 210 14.24 -13.77 6.10
CA THR A 210 15.39 -14.56 6.51
C THR A 210 15.39 -14.83 8.00
N ALA A 211 15.72 -16.06 8.37
CA ALA A 211 15.92 -16.47 9.74
C ALA A 211 17.23 -17.27 9.84
N ALA A 212 17.93 -17.15 10.96
CA ALA A 212 19.11 -17.94 11.26
C ALA A 212 18.71 -19.11 12.17
N PHE A 213 19.16 -20.30 11.80
CA PHE A 213 18.85 -21.53 12.49
C PHE A 213 20.14 -22.17 12.98
N VAL A 214 20.14 -22.66 14.21
CA VAL A 214 21.29 -23.32 14.83
C VAL A 214 20.92 -24.76 15.15
N TRP A 215 21.65 -25.71 14.56
CA TRP A 215 21.51 -27.13 14.87
C TRP A 215 22.75 -27.65 15.58
N GLU A 216 22.54 -28.68 16.38
CA GLU A 216 23.63 -29.53 16.84
C GLU A 216 24.14 -30.40 15.68
N ILE A 217 25.44 -30.70 15.71
CA ILE A 217 26.09 -31.64 14.81
C ILE A 217 26.94 -32.65 15.60
N SER A 218 27.04 -33.87 15.10
CA SER A 218 27.90 -34.91 15.67
C SER A 218 28.78 -35.57 14.63
N GLU A 219 29.77 -36.35 15.06
CA GLU A 219 30.44 -37.29 14.18
C GLU A 219 29.44 -38.36 13.67
N LEU A 220 29.76 -38.94 12.51
CA LEU A 220 28.94 -39.98 11.86
C LEU A 220 28.98 -41.32 12.62
#